data_AF-A0A7I8ERH6-F1
#
_entry.id   AF-A0A7I8ERH6-F1
#
_cell.length_a   1.000
_cell.length_b   1.000
_cell.length_c   1.000
_cell.angle_alpha   90.00
_cell.angle_beta   90.00
_cell.angle_gamma   90.00
#
_symmetry.space_group_name_H-M   'P 1'
#
loop_
_entity.id
_entity.type
_entity.pdbx_description
1 polymer ?
#
loop_
_entity_poly.entity_id
_entity_poly.type
_entity_poly.pdbx_seq_one_letter_code
_entity_poly.pdbx_strand_id
1 'polypeptide(L)'
;MYLHMASTAISTHDLELVRLSETLPQLKNYHFREDIIDGRMVFDYKLREGPSPTTNALKIMQLEGLPVNYQAEFSPRATSPDSAC
;
A
#
# COMPACT_ATOMS: atom_id res chain seq x y z
N MET A 1 9.82 -34.11 -17.00
CA MET A 1 9.46 -33.66 -15.64
C MET A 1 8.98 -32.22 -15.76
N TYR A 2 7.66 -32.00 -15.83
CA TYR A 2 7.08 -30.66 -16.00
C TYR A 2 6.85 -30.03 -14.63
N LEU A 3 7.61 -28.99 -14.30
CA LEU A 3 7.35 -28.15 -13.14
C LEU A 3 6.12 -27.29 -13.48
N HIS A 4 4.95 -27.64 -12.94
CA HIS A 4 3.79 -26.76 -13.04
C HIS A 4 4.06 -25.54 -12.15
N MET A 5 4.41 -24.41 -12.75
CA MET A 5 4.45 -23.13 -12.05
C MET A 5 3.03 -22.63 -11.88
N ALA A 6 2.50 -22.72 -10.66
CA ALA A 6 1.25 -22.07 -10.30
C ALA A 6 1.51 -20.59 -10.00
N SER A 7 0.72 -19.70 -10.61
CA SER A 7 0.73 -18.26 -10.27
C SER A 7 -0.39 -17.99 -9.27
N THR A 8 -0.03 -17.60 -8.05
CA THR A 8 -0.96 -17.32 -6.95
C THR A 8 -0.89 -15.85 -6.58
N ALA A 9 -2.04 -15.22 -6.35
CA ALA A 9 -2.14 -13.88 -5.79
C ALA A 9 -2.79 -13.94 -4.40
N ILE A 10 -2.27 -13.14 -3.47
CA ILE A 10 -2.75 -13.04 -2.09
C ILE A 10 -2.83 -11.56 -1.73
N SER A 11 -3.97 -11.11 -1.20
CA SER A 11 -4.13 -9.78 -0.60
C SER A 11 -4.18 -9.91 0.91
N THR A 12 -3.39 -9.10 1.62
CA THR A 12 -3.35 -9.12 3.09
C THR A 12 -3.02 -7.74 3.65
N HIS A 13 -3.47 -7.49 4.89
CA HIS A 13 -3.03 -6.34 5.70
C HIS A 13 -1.88 -6.71 6.66
N ASP A 14 -1.45 -7.97 6.68
CA ASP A 14 -0.37 -8.45 7.54
C ASP A 14 1.00 -8.01 6.99
N LEU A 15 1.70 -7.16 7.74
CA LEU A 15 3.02 -6.65 7.40
C LEU A 15 4.14 -7.69 7.54
N GLU A 16 3.95 -8.77 8.32
CA GLU A 16 4.94 -9.83 8.42
C GLU A 16 4.99 -10.65 7.12
N LEU A 17 3.86 -10.83 6.43
CA LEU A 17 3.82 -11.45 5.10
C LEU A 17 4.53 -10.61 4.03
N VAL A 18 4.53 -9.29 4.16
CA VAL A 18 5.29 -8.40 3.27
C VAL A 18 6.80 -8.69 3.39
N ARG A 19 7.31 -8.86 4.62
CA ARG A 19 8.73 -9.16 4.87
C ARG A 19 9.15 -10.53 4.35
N LEU A 20 8.20 -11.46 4.19
CA LEU A 20 8.48 -12.77 3.62
C LEU A 20 9.12 -12.70 2.22
N SER A 21 8.81 -11.65 1.45
CA SER A 21 9.44 -11.39 0.13
C SER A 21 10.96 -11.20 0.18
N GLU A 22 11.50 -10.80 1.34
CA GLU A 22 12.95 -10.67 1.54
C GLU A 22 13.65 -12.02 1.61
N THR A 23 12.91 -13.07 1.99
CA THR A 23 13.43 -14.44 2.17
C THR A 23 13.06 -15.39 1.02
N LEU A 24 11.96 -15.11 0.30
CA LEU A 24 11.47 -15.92 -0.81
C LEU A 24 11.53 -15.14 -2.13
N PRO A 25 12.53 -15.37 -2.99
CA PRO A 25 12.74 -14.61 -4.24
C PRO A 25 11.60 -14.71 -5.26
N GLN A 26 10.73 -15.71 -5.11
CA GLN A 26 9.57 -15.93 -5.99
C GLN A 26 8.36 -15.09 -5.56
N LEU A 27 8.37 -14.51 -4.36
CA LEU A 27 7.32 -13.66 -3.85
C LEU A 27 7.62 -12.21 -4.22
N LYS A 28 6.63 -11.52 -4.79
CA LYS A 28 6.72 -10.08 -5.08
C LYS A 28 5.57 -9.37 -4.36
N ASN A 29 5.90 -8.32 -3.64
CA ASN A 29 4.90 -7.44 -3.04
C ASN A 29 4.40 -6.43 -4.06
N TYR A 30 3.10 -6.18 -4.00
CA TYR A 30 2.47 -5.10 -4.71
C TYR A 30 1.46 -4.39 -3.82
N HIS A 31 1.19 -3.12 -4.10
CA HIS A 31 0.18 -2.34 -3.41
C HIS A 31 -0.62 -1.45 -4.37
N PHE A 32 -1.80 -1.07 -3.92
CA PHE A 32 -2.55 0.06 -4.47
C PHE A 32 -2.26 1.30 -3.63
N ARG A 33 -2.42 2.48 -4.24
CA ARG A 33 -2.29 3.75 -3.54
C ARG A 33 -3.65 4.44 -3.44
N GLU A 34 -3.83 5.06 -2.29
CA GLU A 34 -4.92 5.96 -1.98
C GLU A 34 -4.40 7.34 -1.57
N ASP A 35 -5.14 8.37 -1.96
CA ASP A 35 -4.94 9.75 -1.53
C ASP A 35 -6.22 10.28 -0.85
N ILE A 36 -6.10 11.38 -0.11
CA ILE A 36 -7.25 12.08 0.47
C ILE A 36 -7.45 13.40 -0.26
N ILE A 37 -8.57 13.51 -0.97
CA ILE A 37 -8.97 14.70 -1.72
C ILE A 37 -10.31 15.16 -1.15
N ASP A 38 -10.39 16.42 -0.72
CA ASP A 38 -11.59 17.03 -0.13
C ASP A 38 -12.23 16.19 1.00
N GLY A 39 -11.39 15.62 1.86
CA GLY A 39 -11.83 14.80 2.99
C GLY A 39 -12.30 13.39 2.61
N ARG A 40 -12.16 12.98 1.35
CA ARG A 40 -12.56 11.66 0.86
C ARG A 40 -11.35 10.85 0.41
N MET A 41 -11.39 9.55 0.66
CA MET A 41 -10.38 8.62 0.13
C MET A 41 -10.62 8.39 -1.36
N VAL A 42 -9.57 8.57 -2.15
CA VAL A 42 -9.56 8.35 -3.61
C VAL A 42 -8.47 7.35 -3.94
N PHE A 43 -8.83 6.28 -4.64
CA PHE A 43 -7.90 5.25 -5.09
C PHE A 43 -7.56 5.47 -6.57
N ASP A 44 -6.30 5.28 -6.94
CA ASP A 44 -5.89 5.36 -8.34
C ASP A 44 -5.95 4.02 -9.08
N TYR A 45 -6.21 2.93 -8.36
CA TYR A 45 -6.33 1.56 -8.86
C TYR A 45 -5.13 1.06 -9.68
N LYS A 46 -3.94 1.67 -9.51
CA LYS A 46 -2.71 1.26 -10.17
C LYS A 46 -1.91 0.35 -9.24
N LEU A 47 -1.59 -0.85 -9.74
CA LEU A 47 -0.74 -1.80 -9.06
C LEU A 47 0.72 -1.31 -9.12
N ARG A 48 1.37 -1.21 -7.96
CA ARG A 48 2.77 -0.76 -7.81
C ARG A 48 3.58 -1.81 -7.08
N GLU A 49 4.85 -1.93 -7.43
CA GLU A 49 5.77 -2.84 -6.74
C GLU A 49 6.09 -2.35 -5.32
N GLY A 50 6.37 -3.31 -4.43
CA GLY A 50 6.75 -3.06 -3.04
C GLY A 50 5.56 -2.94 -2.08
N PRO A 51 5.83 -2.79 -0.78
CA PRO A 51 4.79 -2.58 0.23
C PRO A 51 4.10 -1.22 0.09
N SER A 52 2.88 -1.11 0.65
CA SER A 52 2.22 0.19 0.76
C SER A 52 3.01 1.12 1.71
N PRO A 53 3.36 2.34 1.29
CA PRO A 53 4.09 3.29 2.11
C PRO A 53 3.19 4.14 3.01
N THR A 54 1.87 4.04 2.88
CA THR A 54 0.90 4.95 3.53
C THR A 54 -0.06 4.21 4.46
N THR A 55 -0.55 4.95 5.45
CA THR A 55 -1.58 4.52 6.41
C THR A 55 -2.78 5.47 6.38
N ASN A 56 -3.16 5.96 5.19
CA ASN A 56 -4.15 7.04 5.02
C ASN A 56 -5.55 6.67 5.52
N ALA A 57 -5.86 5.39 5.69
CA ALA A 57 -7.09 4.92 6.33
C ALA A 57 -7.29 5.47 7.75
N LEU A 58 -6.21 5.58 8.54
CA LEU A 58 -6.28 6.12 9.91
C LEU A 58 -6.73 7.59 9.91
N LYS A 59 -6.32 8.36 8.90
CA LYS A 59 -6.69 9.76 8.75
C LYS A 59 -8.17 9.95 8.43
N ILE A 60 -8.77 9.08 7.60
CA ILE A 60 -10.21 9.09 7.35
C ILE A 60 -10.98 8.69 8.61
N MET A 61 -10.56 7.64 9.31
CA MET A 61 -11.18 7.22 10.56
C MET A 61 -11.23 8.37 11.59
N GLN A 62 -10.15 9.15 11.68
CA GLN A 62 -10.11 10.34 12.53
C GLN A 62 -11.10 11.43 12.07
N LEU A 63 -11.19 11.70 10.76
CA LEU A 63 -12.13 12.68 10.20
C LEU A 63 -13.59 12.30 10.48
N GLU A 64 -13.90 11.01 10.50
CA GLU A 64 -15.22 10.46 10.86
C GLU A 64 -15.47 10.40 12.37
N GLY A 65 -14.56 10.93 13.20
CA GLY A 65 -14.72 11.04 14.65
C GLY A 65 -14.38 9.77 15.43
N LEU A 66 -13.72 8.78 14.81
CA LEU A 66 -13.26 7.60 15.54
C LEU A 66 -12.03 7.93 16.40
N PRO A 67 -11.90 7.35 17.60
CA PRO A 67 -10.80 7.60 18.52
C PRO A 67 -9.54 6.84 18.10
N VAL A 68 -8.92 7.26 16.99
CA VAL A 68 -7.68 6.70 16.47
C VAL A 68 -6.51 7.62 16.76
N ASN A 69 -5.38 7.06 17.21
CA ASN A 69 -4.14 7.82 17.39
C ASN A 69 -3.41 7.90 16.05
N TYR A 70 -3.75 8.90 15.24
CA TYR A 70 -3.03 9.19 14.01
C TYR A 70 -1.76 9.98 14.34
N GLN A 71 -0.62 9.29 14.33
CA GLN A 71 0.68 9.95 14.25
C GLN A 71 1.04 10.06 12.78
N ALA A 72 1.23 11.28 12.29
CA ALA A 72 1.69 11.53 10.93
C ALA A 72 3.17 11.15 10.78
N GLU A 73 3.50 9.87 10.93
CA GLU A 73 4.86 9.37 10.78
C GLU A 73 5.01 8.58 9.46
N PHE A 74 5.95 9.10 8.66
CA PHE A 74 6.36 8.78 7.29
C PHE A 74 5.51 9.33 6.13
N SER A 75 5.80 10.59 5.77
CA SER A 75 5.66 11.10 4.40
C SER A 75 6.89 11.92 4.02
N PRO A 76 7.79 11.38 3.18
CA PRO A 76 8.52 12.20 2.24
C PRO A 76 7.95 11.89 0.86
N ARG A 77 7.10 12.81 0.40
CA ARG A 77 6.68 13.03 -0.99
C ARG A 77 7.30 12.03 -1.97
N ALA A 78 6.54 11.03 -2.39
CA ALA A 78 6.92 10.19 -3.52
C ALA A 78 7.14 11.12 -4.72
N THR A 79 8.40 11.40 -5.03
CA THR A 79 8.81 12.10 -6.24
C THR A 79 8.52 11.18 -7.43
N SER A 80 7.26 11.10 -7.84
CA SER A 80 6.93 10.76 -9.22
C SER A 80 6.87 12.07 -10.02
N PRO A 81 7.61 12.19 -11.13
CA PRO A 81 7.66 13.42 -11.93
C PRO A 81 6.32 13.76 -12.60
N ASP A 82 5.33 12.88 -12.54
CA ASP A 82 4.03 13.00 -13.23
C ASP A 82 3.08 14.07 -12.64
N SER A 83 3.57 15.02 -11.83
CA SER A 83 2.77 16.11 -11.26
C SER A 83 3.30 17.51 -11.58
N ALA A 84 4.24 17.64 -12.52
CA ALA A 84 4.66 18.93 -13.06
C ALA A 84 4.12 19.12 -14.49
N CYS A 85 3.03 19.89 -14.58
CA CYS A 85 2.31 20.33 -15.80
C CYS A 85 1.54 19.25 -16.59
#